data_AF-A0AAV4HNC5-F1
#
_entry.id   AF-A0AAV4HNC5-F1
#
_cell.length_a   1.000
_cell.length_b   1.000
_cell.length_c   1.000
_cell.angle_alpha   90.00
_cell.angle_beta   90.00
_cell.angle_gamma   90.00
#
_symmetry.space_group_name_H-M   'P 1'
#
loop_
_entity.id
_entity.type
_entity.pdbx_description
1 polymer ?
#
loop_
_entity_poly.entity_id
_entity_poly.type
_entity_poly.pdbx_seq_one_letter_code
_entity_poly.pdbx_strand_id
1 'polypeptide(L)'
;MHSNKEIKWCYIESLNAVQQKDDLHLANKWKVRHINYQKSKMNVKLAAQTLSHSVADAIDFLKEDVKLPEFQGSEATTDFIRKIDTLFDLCNSRSAALLAKGTKKKINRDNLQEKWKPSNFSLLISLS
;
A
#
# COMPACT_ATOMS: atom_id res chain seq x y z
N MET A 1 -19.55 -12.21 -2.14
CA MET A 1 -18.81 -12.35 -3.41
C MET A 1 -17.48 -11.63 -3.29
N HIS A 2 -16.37 -12.34 -3.07
CA HIS A 2 -15.05 -11.71 -3.17
C HIS A 2 -14.77 -11.53 -4.66
N SER A 3 -14.81 -10.29 -5.15
CA SER A 3 -14.45 -10.00 -6.53
C SER A 3 -13.03 -10.49 -6.76
N ASN A 4 -12.84 -11.42 -7.70
CA ASN A 4 -11.54 -11.94 -8.12
C ASN A 4 -10.77 -10.86 -8.91
N LYS A 5 -10.54 -9.71 -8.28
CA LYS A 5 -9.82 -8.59 -8.88
C LYS A 5 -8.32 -8.87 -8.74
N GLU A 6 -7.64 -8.90 -9.87
CA GLU A 6 -6.23 -9.27 -9.95
C GLU A 6 -5.33 -8.15 -9.42
N ILE A 7 -4.36 -8.52 -8.57
CA ILE A 7 -3.27 -7.64 -8.18
C ILE A 7 -2.19 -7.75 -9.24
N LYS A 8 -1.79 -6.63 -9.86
CA LYS A 8 -0.84 -6.64 -10.97
C LYS A 8 0.34 -5.72 -10.70
N TRP A 9 1.54 -6.26 -10.91
CA TRP A 9 2.78 -5.51 -10.81
C TRP A 9 2.93 -4.45 -11.92
N CYS A 10 2.26 -4.66 -13.06
CA CYS A 10 2.34 -3.75 -14.21
C CYS A 10 1.92 -2.31 -13.88
N TYR A 11 1.01 -2.10 -12.92
CA TYR A 11 0.63 -0.74 -12.49
C TYR A 11 1.78 0.02 -11.82
N ILE A 12 2.65 -0.69 -11.10
CA ILE A 12 3.86 -0.11 -10.51
C ILE A 12 4.90 0.21 -11.59
N GLU A 13 5.00 -0.64 -12.62
CA GLU A 13 5.87 -0.41 -13.77
C GLU A 13 5.41 0.79 -14.60
N SER A 14 4.12 0.87 -14.91
CA SER A 14 3.48 2.02 -15.59
C SER A 14 3.65 3.31 -14.81
N LEU A 15 3.47 3.31 -13.47
CA LEU A 15 3.71 4.48 -12.64
C LEU A 15 5.14 5.02 -12.82
N ASN A 16 6.14 4.14 -12.78
CA ASN A 16 7.52 4.55 -12.99
C ASN A 16 7.78 5.01 -14.43
N ALA A 17 7.14 4.40 -15.44
CA ALA A 17 7.26 4.84 -16.83
C ALA A 17 6.73 6.28 -17.00
N VAL A 18 5.57 6.59 -16.42
CA VAL A 18 5.00 7.95 -16.40
C VAL A 18 5.93 8.93 -15.70
N GLN A 19 6.43 8.59 -14.50
CA GLN A 19 7.35 9.45 -13.75
C GLN A 19 8.68 9.73 -14.48
N GLN A 20 9.19 8.77 -15.26
CA GLN A 20 10.40 8.98 -16.06
C GLN A 20 10.14 9.83 -17.31
N LYS A 21 8.95 9.68 -17.90
CA LYS A 21 8.56 10.42 -19.10
C LYS A 21 8.34 11.91 -18.82
N ASP A 22 7.70 12.20 -17.70
CA ASP A 22 7.26 13.56 -17.38
C ASP A 22 8.27 14.35 -16.52
N ASP A 23 9.40 13.74 -16.14
CA ASP A 23 10.40 14.25 -15.17
C ASP A 23 9.77 14.78 -13.86
N LEU A 24 8.57 14.28 -13.56
CA LEU A 24 7.72 14.71 -12.45
C LEU A 24 7.65 13.59 -11.43
N HIS A 25 8.27 13.83 -10.28
CA HIS A 25 8.11 12.98 -9.10
C HIS A 25 6.79 13.34 -8.39
N LEU A 26 5.67 12.73 -8.82
CA LEU A 26 4.51 12.54 -7.94
C LEU A 26 5.07 12.02 -6.60
N ALA A 27 4.78 12.71 -5.49
CA ALA A 27 5.41 12.78 -4.15
C ALA A 27 6.00 11.50 -3.50
N ASN A 28 6.64 10.66 -4.29
CA ASN A 28 7.06 9.31 -4.03
C ASN A 28 8.57 9.33 -4.30
N LYS A 29 9.36 8.91 -3.32
CA LYS A 29 10.81 8.89 -3.41
C LYS A 29 11.30 7.71 -4.27
N TRP A 30 11.04 7.72 -5.57
CA TRP A 30 11.27 6.58 -6.47
C TRP A 30 12.50 6.77 -7.38
N LYS A 31 13.24 5.68 -7.59
CA LYS A 31 14.33 5.56 -8.58
C LYS A 31 14.23 4.18 -9.24
N VAL A 32 14.70 4.05 -10.50
CA VAL A 32 14.78 2.82 -11.34
C VAL A 32 15.13 1.52 -10.57
N ARG A 33 15.93 1.64 -9.50
CA ARG A 33 16.30 0.54 -8.60
C ARG A 33 15.10 -0.19 -7.97
N HIS A 34 13.92 0.43 -7.86
CA HIS A 34 12.74 -0.17 -7.23
C HIS A 34 12.06 -1.22 -8.12
N ILE A 35 12.17 -1.07 -9.44
CA ILE A 35 11.68 -2.04 -10.44
C ILE A 35 12.73 -3.13 -10.67
N ASN A 36 14.00 -2.75 -10.75
CA ASN A 36 15.12 -3.70 -10.81
C ASN A 36 15.50 -4.24 -9.42
N TYR A 37 14.50 -4.66 -8.64
CA TYR A 37 14.68 -5.18 -7.28
C TYR A 37 15.49 -6.49 -7.24
N GLN A 38 15.68 -7.18 -8.37
CA GLN A 38 16.44 -8.44 -8.45
C GLN A 38 17.85 -8.32 -7.84
N LYS A 39 18.54 -7.20 -8.05
CA LYS A 39 19.87 -6.93 -7.48
C LYS A 39 19.82 -6.43 -6.03
N SER A 40 18.64 -6.24 -5.46
CA SER A 40 18.41 -5.69 -4.11
C SER A 40 17.26 -6.40 -3.40
N LYS A 41 17.08 -7.71 -3.66
CA LYS A 41 15.94 -8.52 -3.18
C LYS A 41 15.81 -8.54 -1.64
N MET A 42 16.93 -8.44 -0.92
CA MET A 42 16.96 -8.38 0.55
C MET A 42 16.84 -6.96 1.13
N ASN A 43 16.74 -5.94 0.28
CA ASN A 43 16.65 -4.55 0.75
C ASN A 43 15.22 -4.23 1.16
N VAL A 44 14.89 -4.48 2.43
CA VAL A 44 13.55 -4.25 3.00
C VAL A 44 13.12 -2.79 2.86
N LYS A 45 14.05 -1.84 2.95
CA LYS A 45 13.77 -0.42 2.73
C LYS A 45 13.21 -0.16 1.34
N LEU A 46 13.79 -0.82 0.32
CA LEU A 46 13.33 -0.73 -1.06
C LEU A 46 11.89 -1.23 -1.18
N ALA A 47 11.60 -2.40 -0.61
CA ALA A 47 10.26 -2.99 -0.63
C ALA A 47 9.22 -2.11 0.09
N ALA A 48 9.56 -1.56 1.26
CA ALA A 48 8.68 -0.66 2.00
C ALA A 48 8.39 0.64 1.24
N GLN A 49 9.37 1.18 0.52
CA GLN A 49 9.15 2.35 -0.35
C GLN A 49 8.24 2.02 -1.53
N THR A 50 8.45 0.84 -2.14
CA THR A 50 7.64 0.36 -3.27
C THR A 50 6.17 0.14 -2.87
N LEU A 51 5.92 -0.41 -1.70
CA LEU A 51 4.58 -0.78 -1.23
C LEU A 51 4.05 0.17 -0.16
N SER A 52 4.22 1.48 -0.36
CA SER A 52 3.79 2.51 0.61
C SER A 52 2.45 3.16 0.24
N HIS A 53 1.78 3.77 1.21
CA HIS A 53 0.52 4.50 0.98
C HIS A 53 0.60 5.52 -0.17
N SER A 54 1.70 6.28 -0.24
CA SER A 54 1.93 7.29 -1.28
C SER A 54 1.92 6.73 -2.71
N VAL A 55 2.28 5.46 -2.87
CA VAL A 55 2.31 4.78 -4.18
C VAL A 55 0.90 4.43 -4.61
N ALA A 56 0.07 3.96 -3.68
CA ALA A 56 -1.34 3.73 -3.93
C ALA A 56 -2.06 5.05 -4.28
N ASP A 57 -1.75 6.13 -3.57
CA ASP A 57 -2.33 7.45 -3.85
C ASP A 57 -1.91 7.99 -5.21
N ALA A 58 -0.66 7.79 -5.63
CA ALA A 58 -0.20 8.18 -6.96
C ALA A 58 -0.90 7.39 -8.07
N ILE A 59 -1.10 6.08 -7.89
CA ILE A 59 -1.84 5.25 -8.85
C ILE A 59 -3.30 5.71 -8.95
N ASP A 60 -3.94 5.97 -7.80
CA ASP A 60 -5.33 6.46 -7.79
C ASP A 60 -5.45 7.85 -8.43
N PHE A 61 -4.50 8.75 -8.19
CA PHE A 61 -4.45 10.07 -8.85
C PHE A 61 -4.35 9.92 -10.39
N LEU A 62 -3.47 9.05 -10.87
CA LEU A 62 -3.32 8.81 -12.32
C LEU A 62 -4.57 8.17 -12.94
N LYS A 63 -5.31 7.38 -12.15
CA LYS A 63 -6.58 6.76 -12.57
C LYS A 63 -7.76 7.74 -12.55
N GLU A 64 -7.94 8.50 -11.48
CA GLU A 64 -9.15 9.30 -11.25
C GLU A 64 -9.04 10.73 -11.79
N ASP A 65 -7.90 11.39 -11.52
CA ASP A 65 -7.67 12.79 -11.88
C ASP A 65 -7.12 12.93 -13.31
N VAL A 66 -6.08 12.16 -13.64
CA VAL A 66 -5.45 12.18 -14.98
C VAL A 66 -6.16 11.27 -15.97
N LYS A 67 -6.89 10.26 -15.49
CA LYS A 67 -7.70 9.31 -16.28
C LYS A 67 -6.90 8.55 -17.34
N LEU A 68 -5.70 8.13 -16.99
CA LEU A 68 -4.87 7.32 -17.88
C LEU A 68 -5.45 5.89 -18.00
N PRO A 69 -5.60 5.36 -19.24
CA PRO A 69 -6.19 4.04 -19.45
C PRO A 69 -5.35 2.91 -18.85
N GLU A 70 -4.04 3.10 -18.72
CA GLU A 70 -3.09 2.14 -18.15
C GLU A 70 -3.37 1.79 -16.68
N PHE A 71 -4.07 2.67 -15.95
CA PHE A 71 -4.34 2.50 -14.52
C PHE A 71 -5.79 2.07 -14.25
N GLN A 72 -6.59 1.82 -15.28
CA GLN A 72 -7.94 1.31 -15.11
C GLN A 72 -7.92 -0.10 -14.50
N GLY A 73 -8.81 -0.35 -13.52
CA GLY A 73 -8.86 -1.61 -12.80
C GLY A 73 -7.78 -1.80 -11.73
N SER A 74 -7.01 -0.76 -11.41
CA SER A 74 -5.92 -0.82 -10.42
C SER A 74 -6.39 -0.88 -8.96
N GLU A 75 -7.71 -0.83 -8.69
CA GLU A 75 -8.26 -0.71 -7.32
C GLU A 75 -7.79 -1.84 -6.41
N ALA A 76 -7.74 -3.08 -6.93
CA ALA A 76 -7.28 -4.21 -6.12
C ALA A 76 -5.79 -4.11 -5.78
N THR A 77 -4.99 -3.52 -6.67
CA THR A 77 -3.56 -3.30 -6.43
C THR A 77 -3.34 -2.18 -5.43
N THR A 78 -4.06 -1.06 -5.54
CA THR A 78 -3.93 0.05 -4.58
C THR A 78 -4.45 -0.35 -3.19
N ASP A 79 -5.56 -1.08 -3.10
CA ASP A 79 -6.05 -1.66 -1.85
C ASP A 79 -5.05 -2.64 -1.21
N PHE A 80 -4.41 -3.49 -2.01
CA PHE A 80 -3.38 -4.40 -1.53
C PHE A 80 -2.18 -3.65 -0.96
N ILE A 81 -1.67 -2.65 -1.69
CA ILE A 81 -0.53 -1.82 -1.26
C ILE A 81 -0.84 -1.18 0.10
N ARG A 82 -2.01 -0.55 0.26
CA ARG A 82 -2.42 0.10 1.52
C ARG A 82 -2.50 -0.89 2.68
N LYS A 83 -3.03 -2.09 2.44
CA LYS A 83 -3.11 -3.16 3.46
C LYS A 83 -1.72 -3.62 3.89
N ILE A 84 -0.81 -3.84 2.94
CA ILE A 84 0.57 -4.26 3.23
C ILE A 84 1.33 -3.17 3.97
N ASP A 85 1.24 -1.91 3.55
CA ASP A 85 1.87 -0.77 4.23
C ASP A 85 1.40 -0.68 5.69
N THR A 86 0.09 -0.80 5.91
CA THR A 86 -0.50 -0.79 7.25
C THR A 86 -0.02 -1.96 8.10
N LEU A 87 0.02 -3.17 7.53
CA LEU A 87 0.52 -4.37 8.22
C LEU A 87 2.01 -4.23 8.56
N PHE A 88 2.80 -3.69 7.64
CA PHE A 88 4.23 -3.46 7.81
C PHE A 88 4.48 -2.44 8.94
N ASP A 89 3.77 -1.31 8.93
CA ASP A 89 3.82 -0.30 9.99
C ASP A 89 3.39 -0.86 11.35
N LEU A 90 2.34 -1.68 11.38
CA LEU A 90 1.85 -2.32 12.60
C LEU A 90 2.92 -3.24 13.21
N CYS A 91 3.50 -4.11 12.39
CA CYS A 91 4.53 -5.07 12.80
C CYS A 91 5.86 -4.40 13.14
N ASN A 92 6.17 -3.26 12.53
CA ASN A 92 7.41 -2.51 12.74
C ASN A 92 7.26 -1.36 13.75
N SER A 93 6.17 -1.30 14.50
CA SER A 93 5.93 -0.26 15.51
C SER A 93 6.89 -0.40 16.72
N ARG A 94 8.07 0.24 16.64
CA ARG A 94 9.02 0.37 17.76
C ARG A 94 8.70 1.62 18.60
N SER A 95 8.95 1.54 19.91
CA SER A 95 8.59 2.54 20.92
C SER A 95 8.98 3.99 20.65
N ALA A 96 8.02 4.85 20.38
CA ALA A 96 7.94 6.19 20.96
C ALA A 96 6.45 6.50 21.18
N ALA A 97 5.91 5.94 22.26
CA ALA A 97 4.47 5.89 22.56
C ALA A 97 3.82 7.27 22.84
N LEU A 98 4.55 8.37 22.64
CA LEU A 98 4.09 9.72 22.95
C LEU A 98 3.68 10.55 21.72
N LEU A 99 4.04 10.17 20.49
CA LEU A 99 3.78 10.99 19.28
C LEU A 99 3.09 10.27 18.11
N ALA A 100 3.03 8.94 18.11
CA ALA A 100 2.41 8.20 17.01
C ALA A 100 0.87 8.28 17.09
N LYS A 101 0.19 8.58 15.97
CA LYS A 101 -1.28 8.51 15.82
C LYS A 101 -1.67 7.27 14.99
N GLY A 102 -2.83 6.68 15.28
CA GLY A 102 -3.38 5.55 14.50
C GLY A 102 -2.58 4.24 14.60
N THR A 103 -2.46 3.54 13.47
CA THR A 103 -1.84 2.20 13.35
C THR A 103 -0.37 2.16 13.77
N LYS A 104 0.30 3.32 13.75
CA LYS A 104 1.71 3.51 14.14
C LYS A 104 1.95 3.51 15.65
N LYS A 105 0.91 3.57 16.48
CA LYS A 105 1.04 3.38 17.95
C LYS A 105 1.50 1.97 18.28
N LYS A 106 2.00 1.72 19.49
CA LYS A 106 2.21 0.34 19.94
C LYS A 106 0.88 -0.40 20.08
N ILE A 107 0.90 -1.72 19.89
CA ILE A 107 -0.15 -2.59 20.39
C ILE A 107 0.05 -2.73 21.90
N ASN A 108 -0.94 -2.31 22.68
CA ASN A 108 -1.07 -2.62 24.11
C ASN A 108 -2.49 -3.16 24.37
N ARG A 109 -2.75 -3.65 25.58
CA ARG A 109 -4.06 -4.23 25.92
C ARG A 109 -5.22 -3.25 25.69
N ASP A 110 -4.96 -1.96 25.86
CA ASP A 110 -5.98 -0.91 25.77
C ASP A 110 -6.36 -0.53 24.33
N ASN A 111 -5.41 -0.59 23.39
CA ASN A 111 -5.64 -0.19 21.98
C ASN A 111 -5.81 -1.38 21.02
N LEU A 112 -5.82 -2.62 21.54
CA LEU A 112 -5.90 -3.84 20.75
C LEU A 112 -7.24 -3.93 19.99
N GLN A 113 -8.35 -3.59 20.63
CA GLN A 113 -9.69 -3.65 20.04
C GLN A 113 -9.95 -2.56 19.00
N GLU A 114 -9.33 -1.38 19.16
CA GLU A 114 -9.44 -0.30 18.18
C GLU A 114 -8.66 -0.61 16.90
N LYS A 115 -7.49 -1.26 17.04
CA LYS A 115 -6.63 -1.65 15.93
C LYS A 115 -7.06 -2.93 15.22
N TRP A 116 -7.67 -3.86 15.95
CA TRP A 116 -8.24 -5.09 15.41
C TRP A 116 -9.76 -4.95 15.35
N LYS A 117 -10.25 -4.26 14.31
CA LYS A 117 -11.63 -4.39 13.86
C LYS A 117 -11.64 -5.38 12.70
N PRO A 118 -12.05 -6.65 12.91
CA PRO A 118 -12.29 -7.53 11.78
C PRO A 118 -13.41 -6.89 10.98
N SER A 119 -13.07 -6.38 9.80
CA SER A 119 -14.09 -5.89 8.87
C SER A 119 -14.96 -7.09 8.51
N ASN A 120 -16.16 -7.15 9.10
CA ASN A 120 -17.24 -8.09 8.80
C ASN A 120 -16.95 -9.58 9.03
N PHE A 121 -16.66 -10.01 10.26
CA PHE A 121 -16.80 -11.43 10.63
C PHE A 121 -18.23 -11.80 11.11
N SER A 122 -19.08 -10.80 11.36
CA SER A 122 -20.46 -10.99 11.83
C SER A 122 -21.40 -11.61 10.78
N LEU A 123 -21.01 -11.67 9.50
CA LEU A 123 -21.80 -12.32 8.44
C LEU A 123 -21.52 -13.84 8.30
N LEU A 124 -20.53 -14.38 9.00
CA LEU A 124 -20.16 -15.80 8.90
C LEU A 124 -20.73 -16.68 10.03
N ILE A 125 -21.31 -16.09 11.08
CA ILE A 125 -21.87 -16.84 12.22
C ILE A 125 -23.40 -16.98 12.13
N SER A 126 -24.09 -16.26 11.23
CA SER A 126 -25.55 -16.36 11.07
C SER A 126 -26.01 -17.35 9.99
N LEU A 127 -25.12 -18.23 9.48
CA LEU A 127 -25.43 -19.22 8.43
C LEU A 127 -24.87 -20.63 8.73
N SER A 128 -24.61 -20.95 10.01
CA SER A 128 -24.41 -22.34 10.48
C SER A 128 -25.51 -22.72 11.45
#